data_AF-A0A0Q6ZU86-F1
#
_entry.id   AF-A0A0Q6ZU86-F1
#
_cell.length_a   1.000
_cell.length_b   1.000
_cell.length_c   1.000
_cell.angle_alpha   90.00
_cell.angle_beta   90.00
_cell.angle_gamma   90.00
#
_symmetry.space_group_name_H-M   'P 1'
#
loop_
_entity.id
_entity.type
_entity.pdbx_description
1 polymer ?
#
loop_
_entity_poly.entity_id
_entity_poly.type
_entity_poly.pdbx_seq_one_letter_code
_entity_poly.pdbx_strand_id
1 'polypeptide(L)'
;MDFVSILLFWVLLLAAVLSRGPYIFYLLFGSMSFGSFAVIPPALTQGLSFTPPPIIAMVIIFIYAGGRNGLSRMLSIALRPSQCLLLTLFWIVAIWVTLFMPRIFAGMVTIIPMRLEEATNGVPLYPTPQNMSQILYLSISVMTVFTCALAFRGQNIRQHVLGALCLGGAMVVVTGLLDLAGLGPYLDMFRTATYVYLTDVEIANVKRVVGLMPEASAFGSLAVAFLTAIYFLRRAISRPFLRLIVAPCLIVLLALFALLSTSSAAYGGLAVFGCVAAAEWFWRLLMTEKGSRAREGLVLEFWAIVSGLAAVYLLALFNPAVFNPFLQLIDTIIFQKTSSDSFEERSMWTAVSLKALIDTWGLGVGMGGTRASNGLVAVFSNTGLVGGLLYYGFLTQTYLRRAARGDEEARVILTAVRFYMPPVLIMGILAGTSADFGVMNACIYALSAAIAADRPAHAESRPVTRHRQPVGVRRTA
;
A
#
# COMPACT_ATOMS: atom_id res chain seq x y z
N MET A 1 24.77 15.63 -11.51
CA MET A 1 24.64 14.15 -11.55
C MET A 1 23.19 13.70 -11.71
N ASP A 2 22.23 14.54 -11.30
CA ASP A 2 20.77 14.32 -11.35
C ASP A 2 20.23 13.96 -12.75
N PHE A 3 20.84 14.46 -13.82
CA PHE A 3 20.40 14.13 -15.19
C PHE A 3 20.63 12.65 -15.54
N VAL A 4 21.66 12.02 -14.99
CA VAL A 4 22.00 10.62 -15.28
C VAL A 4 20.97 9.68 -14.66
N SER A 5 20.57 9.91 -13.40
CA SER A 5 19.55 9.11 -12.73
C SER A 5 18.18 9.27 -13.40
N ILE A 6 17.82 10.49 -13.81
CA ILE A 6 16.61 10.77 -14.60
C ILE A 6 16.65 10.04 -15.95
N LEU A 7 17.73 10.16 -16.71
CA LEU A 7 17.88 9.49 -18.00
C LEU A 7 17.78 7.96 -17.86
N LEU A 8 18.45 7.38 -16.86
CA LEU A 8 18.40 5.95 -16.57
C LEU A 8 16.96 5.48 -16.32
N PHE A 9 16.20 6.23 -15.52
CA PHE A 9 14.79 5.92 -15.28
C PHE A 9 13.97 5.91 -16.57
N TRP A 10 14.09 6.95 -17.41
CA TRP A 10 13.34 7.03 -18.66
C TRP A 10 13.73 5.94 -19.66
N VAL A 11 15.01 5.55 -19.71
CA VAL A 11 15.48 4.43 -20.53
C VAL A 11 14.90 3.10 -20.04
N LEU A 12 14.92 2.84 -18.72
CA LEU A 12 14.34 1.63 -18.14
C LEU A 12 12.81 1.57 -18.35
N LEU A 13 12.13 2.71 -18.22
CA LEU A 13 10.71 2.82 -18.50
C LEU A 13 10.42 2.53 -19.97
N LEU A 14 11.16 3.12 -20.89
CA LEU A 14 11.02 2.86 -22.32
C LEU A 14 11.27 1.39 -22.65
N ALA A 15 12.33 0.78 -22.11
CA ALA A 15 12.62 -0.64 -22.29
C ALA A 15 11.48 -1.53 -21.76
N ALA A 16 10.93 -1.21 -20.58
CA ALA A 16 9.80 -1.93 -20.00
C ALA A 16 8.54 -1.82 -20.88
N VAL A 17 8.26 -0.65 -21.45
CA VAL A 17 7.14 -0.44 -22.39
C VAL A 17 7.36 -1.23 -23.69
N LEU A 18 8.55 -1.14 -24.28
CA LEU A 18 8.89 -1.82 -25.54
C LEU A 18 8.88 -3.34 -25.42
N SER A 19 9.16 -3.87 -24.23
CA SER A 19 9.09 -5.32 -23.98
C SER A 19 7.69 -5.90 -24.17
N ARG A 20 6.63 -5.07 -24.12
CA ARG A 20 5.21 -5.46 -24.15
C ARG A 20 4.84 -6.55 -23.14
N GLY A 21 5.68 -6.75 -22.13
CA GLY A 21 5.60 -7.82 -21.16
C GLY A 21 5.30 -7.33 -19.75
N PRO A 22 5.39 -8.22 -18.75
CA PRO A 22 5.11 -7.89 -17.36
C PRO A 22 6.21 -7.05 -16.68
N TYR A 23 7.32 -6.76 -17.38
CA TYR A 23 8.47 -6.03 -16.86
C TYR A 23 8.12 -4.65 -16.30
N ILE A 24 7.07 -3.99 -16.82
CA ILE A 24 6.60 -2.72 -16.29
C ILE A 24 6.14 -2.82 -14.82
N PHE A 25 5.61 -3.97 -14.39
CA PHE A 25 5.25 -4.18 -12.99
C PHE A 25 6.50 -4.39 -12.11
N TYR A 26 7.54 -5.06 -12.61
CA TYR A 26 8.82 -5.17 -11.91
C TYR A 26 9.45 -3.80 -11.70
N LEU A 27 9.44 -2.95 -12.73
CA LEU A 27 9.88 -1.56 -12.62
C LEU A 27 9.02 -0.79 -11.62
N LEU A 28 7.69 -0.95 -11.67
CA LEU A 28 6.76 -0.29 -10.75
C LEU A 28 7.11 -0.59 -9.28
N PHE A 29 7.11 -1.86 -8.88
CA PHE A 29 7.38 -2.26 -7.49
C PHE A 29 8.83 -2.01 -7.09
N GLY A 30 9.80 -2.24 -7.97
CA GLY A 30 11.22 -1.95 -7.70
C GLY A 30 11.48 -0.46 -7.44
N SER A 31 10.79 0.40 -8.18
CA SER A 31 10.94 1.86 -8.08
C SER A 31 10.28 2.47 -6.83
N MET A 32 9.43 1.73 -6.13
CA MET A 32 8.79 2.21 -4.90
C MET A 32 9.79 2.54 -3.79
N SER A 33 11.02 2.03 -3.87
CA SER A 33 12.11 2.34 -2.93
C SER A 33 12.75 3.71 -3.19
N PHE A 34 12.40 4.41 -4.26
CA PHE A 34 12.98 5.70 -4.67
C PHE A 34 11.99 6.85 -4.38
N GLY A 35 11.64 7.03 -3.11
CA GLY A 35 10.65 8.01 -2.66
C GLY A 35 11.15 9.45 -2.69
N SER A 36 12.46 9.67 -2.65
CA SER A 36 13.11 10.98 -2.75
C SER A 36 13.50 11.38 -4.16
N PHE A 37 13.26 10.49 -5.13
CA PHE A 37 13.69 10.70 -6.51
C PHE A 37 12.57 11.34 -7.32
N ALA A 38 12.78 12.54 -7.82
CA ALA A 38 11.90 13.17 -8.80
C ALA A 38 12.37 12.81 -10.22
N VAL A 39 11.50 12.15 -11.00
CA VAL A 39 11.82 11.73 -12.37
C VAL A 39 11.60 12.83 -13.41
N ILE A 40 10.91 13.90 -12.99
CA ILE A 40 10.80 15.16 -13.72
C ILE A 40 11.40 16.23 -12.81
N PRO A 41 12.34 17.06 -13.31
CA PRO A 41 12.92 18.15 -12.54
C PRO A 41 11.81 19.04 -11.93
N PRO A 42 11.81 19.26 -10.60
CA PRO A 42 10.76 20.06 -9.94
C PRO A 42 10.62 21.49 -10.45
N ALA A 43 11.69 22.05 -11.03
CA ALA A 43 11.67 23.35 -11.70
C ALA A 43 10.68 23.40 -12.89
N LEU A 44 10.49 22.27 -13.58
CA LEU A 44 9.56 22.16 -14.72
C LEU A 44 8.11 21.91 -14.29
N THR A 45 7.89 21.53 -13.04
CA THR A 45 6.58 21.13 -12.51
C THR A 45 6.06 22.07 -11.44
N GLN A 46 6.65 23.27 -11.32
CA GLN A 46 6.30 24.28 -10.30
C GLN A 46 6.37 23.72 -8.86
N GLY A 47 7.39 22.91 -8.58
CA GLY A 47 7.62 22.32 -7.26
C GLY A 47 6.81 21.05 -6.98
N LEU A 48 6.25 20.39 -8.00
CA LEU A 48 5.63 19.07 -7.87
C LEU A 48 6.65 17.96 -8.08
N SER A 49 6.89 17.19 -7.03
CA SER A 49 7.83 16.07 -7.08
C SER A 49 7.13 14.80 -7.56
N PHE A 50 7.18 14.54 -8.87
CA PHE A 50 6.72 13.27 -9.42
C PHE A 50 7.77 12.18 -9.21
N THR A 51 7.47 11.26 -8.29
CA THR A 51 8.31 10.08 -8.05
C THR A 51 8.05 8.99 -9.10
N PRO A 52 8.91 7.96 -9.20
CA PRO A 52 8.75 6.90 -10.18
C PRO A 52 7.38 6.19 -10.16
N PRO A 53 6.79 5.79 -8.99
CA PRO A 53 5.60 4.95 -9.02
C PRO A 53 4.36 5.60 -9.65
N PRO A 54 3.99 6.87 -9.36
CA PRO A 54 2.90 7.55 -10.05
C PRO A 54 3.11 7.66 -11.58
N ILE A 55 4.34 7.89 -12.02
CA ILE A 55 4.68 8.05 -13.45
C ILE A 55 4.56 6.71 -14.18
N ILE A 56 5.13 5.63 -13.62
CA ILE A 56 4.99 4.29 -14.18
C ILE A 56 3.52 3.86 -14.17
N ALA A 57 2.76 4.18 -13.11
CA ALA A 57 1.33 3.91 -13.03
C ALA A 57 0.55 4.62 -14.15
N MET A 58 0.84 5.89 -14.44
CA MET A 58 0.24 6.62 -15.57
C MET A 58 0.55 5.94 -16.91
N VAL A 59 1.79 5.46 -17.11
CA VAL A 59 2.14 4.72 -18.33
C VAL A 59 1.38 3.39 -18.42
N ILE A 60 1.24 2.65 -17.33
CA ILE A 60 0.42 1.43 -17.27
C ILE A 60 -1.04 1.76 -17.62
N ILE A 61 -1.60 2.82 -17.05
CA ILE A 61 -2.96 3.31 -17.35
C ILE A 61 -3.08 3.58 -18.85
N PHE A 62 -2.14 4.31 -19.45
CA PHE A 62 -2.17 4.64 -20.87
C PHE A 62 -2.11 3.41 -21.78
N ILE A 63 -1.20 2.46 -21.51
CA ILE A 63 -1.03 1.23 -22.29
C ILE A 63 -2.32 0.39 -22.30
N TYR A 64 -2.93 0.19 -21.13
CA TYR A 64 -4.11 -0.66 -21.01
C TYR A 64 -5.40 0.05 -21.42
N ALA A 65 -5.51 1.37 -21.20
CA ALA A 65 -6.64 2.17 -21.67
C ALA A 65 -6.66 2.26 -23.21
N GLY A 66 -5.48 2.44 -23.83
CA GLY A 66 -5.30 2.51 -25.29
C GLY A 66 -5.37 1.15 -26.01
N GLY A 67 -5.38 0.04 -25.27
CA GLY A 67 -5.60 -1.29 -25.85
C GLY A 67 -7.02 -1.47 -26.43
N ARG A 68 -7.23 -2.54 -27.22
CA ARG A 68 -8.54 -2.85 -27.82
C ARG A 68 -9.64 -2.89 -26.74
N ASN A 69 -10.63 -2.02 -26.82
CA ASN A 69 -11.70 -1.86 -25.82
C ASN A 69 -11.16 -1.67 -24.39
N GLY A 70 -10.00 -1.04 -24.21
CA GLY A 70 -9.36 -0.83 -22.92
C GLY A 70 -10.19 0.05 -22.01
N LEU A 71 -10.51 1.25 -22.49
CA LEU A 71 -11.33 2.22 -21.77
C LEU A 71 -12.73 1.68 -21.40
N SER A 72 -13.41 1.01 -22.34
CA SER A 72 -14.74 0.44 -22.07
C SER A 72 -14.68 -0.69 -21.03
N ARG A 73 -13.63 -1.51 -21.04
CA ARG A 73 -13.40 -2.54 -20.01
C ARG A 73 -13.08 -1.92 -18.65
N MET A 74 -12.26 -0.87 -18.61
CA MET A 74 -11.99 -0.14 -17.37
C MET A 74 -13.26 0.50 -16.81
N LEU A 75 -14.08 1.13 -17.65
CA LEU A 75 -15.37 1.69 -17.26
C LEU A 75 -16.31 0.60 -16.73
N SER A 76 -16.32 -0.59 -17.35
CA SER A 76 -17.11 -1.72 -16.85
C SER A 76 -16.69 -2.17 -15.44
N ILE A 77 -15.39 -2.10 -15.12
CA ILE A 77 -14.87 -2.41 -13.79
C ILE A 77 -15.25 -1.29 -12.79
N ALA A 78 -15.12 -0.03 -13.22
CA ALA A 78 -15.39 1.15 -12.42
C ALA A 78 -16.87 1.25 -12.02
N LEU A 79 -17.80 0.91 -12.93
CA LEU A 79 -19.25 1.04 -12.69
C LEU A 79 -19.89 -0.20 -12.05
N ARG A 80 -19.16 -1.32 -11.95
CA ARG A 80 -19.73 -2.57 -11.46
C ARG A 80 -19.83 -2.57 -9.92
N PRO A 81 -21.04 -2.72 -9.33
CA PRO A 81 -21.22 -2.68 -7.87
C PRO A 81 -20.41 -3.71 -7.10
N SER A 82 -20.20 -4.91 -7.65
CA SER A 82 -19.39 -5.97 -7.00
C SER A 82 -17.88 -5.70 -7.06
N GLN A 83 -17.45 -4.78 -7.91
CA GLN A 83 -16.05 -4.43 -8.14
C GLN A 83 -15.77 -3.05 -7.55
N CYS A 84 -15.74 -1.98 -8.35
CA CYS A 84 -15.15 -0.72 -7.93
C CYS A 84 -16.12 0.46 -7.89
N LEU A 85 -17.44 0.24 -7.93
CA LEU A 85 -18.42 1.34 -7.91
C LEU A 85 -18.25 2.28 -6.72
N LEU A 86 -18.05 1.74 -5.51
CA LEU A 86 -17.84 2.56 -4.31
C LEU A 86 -16.57 3.44 -4.43
N LEU A 87 -15.51 2.90 -5.03
CA LEU A 87 -14.28 3.65 -5.30
C LEU A 87 -14.50 4.75 -6.34
N THR A 88 -15.29 4.46 -7.39
CA THR A 88 -15.66 5.45 -8.41
C THR A 88 -16.49 6.58 -7.82
N LEU A 89 -17.48 6.26 -6.99
CA LEU A 89 -18.30 7.27 -6.30
C LEU A 89 -17.46 8.10 -5.34
N PHE A 90 -16.57 7.47 -4.56
CA PHE A 90 -15.61 8.18 -3.73
C PHE A 90 -14.75 9.15 -4.55
N TRP A 91 -14.24 8.71 -5.69
CA TRP A 91 -13.42 9.55 -6.56
C TRP A 91 -14.19 10.76 -7.11
N ILE A 92 -15.43 10.56 -7.55
CA ILE A 92 -16.31 11.65 -8.00
C ILE A 92 -16.56 12.66 -6.86
N VAL A 93 -16.87 12.18 -5.65
CA VAL A 93 -17.08 13.04 -4.47
C VAL A 93 -15.79 13.78 -4.13
N ALA A 94 -14.64 13.13 -4.13
CA ALA A 94 -13.36 13.75 -3.86
C ALA A 94 -13.03 14.86 -4.89
N ILE A 95 -13.28 14.63 -6.18
CA ILE A 95 -13.13 15.65 -7.23
C ILE A 95 -14.06 16.83 -6.94
N TRP A 96 -15.34 16.56 -6.70
CA TRP A 96 -16.34 17.60 -6.47
C TRP A 96 -15.99 18.45 -5.24
N VAL A 97 -15.69 17.79 -4.11
CA VAL A 97 -15.30 18.46 -2.86
C VAL A 97 -14.03 19.30 -3.07
N THR A 98 -13.04 18.80 -3.81
CA THR A 98 -11.80 19.53 -4.11
C THR A 98 -12.00 20.74 -5.00
N LEU A 99 -12.91 20.67 -5.98
CA LEU A 99 -13.18 21.78 -6.89
C LEU A 99 -14.00 22.88 -6.22
N PHE A 100 -14.95 22.54 -5.36
CA PHE A 100 -15.92 23.50 -4.84
C PHE A 100 -15.66 23.94 -3.39
N MET A 101 -15.28 23.04 -2.47
CA MET A 101 -15.24 23.38 -1.04
C MET A 101 -14.17 24.44 -0.68
N PRO A 102 -12.93 24.42 -1.22
CA PRO A 102 -11.96 25.49 -0.96
C PRO A 102 -12.43 26.89 -1.40
N ARG A 103 -13.37 26.98 -2.35
CA ARG A 103 -13.94 28.24 -2.85
C ARG A 103 -15.14 28.69 -2.03
N ILE A 104 -16.03 27.75 -1.72
CA ILE A 104 -17.23 28.01 -0.93
C ILE A 104 -16.86 28.43 0.49
N PHE A 105 -15.85 27.78 1.08
CA PHE A 105 -15.40 28.02 2.45
C PHE A 105 -14.18 28.94 2.55
N ALA A 106 -13.89 29.69 1.48
CA ALA A 106 -12.71 30.55 1.40
C ALA A 106 -12.68 31.56 2.57
N GLY A 107 -11.59 31.57 3.33
CA GLY A 107 -11.41 32.46 4.48
C GLY A 107 -12.26 32.12 5.72
N MET A 108 -13.16 31.13 5.64
CA MET A 108 -14.11 30.82 6.73
C MET A 108 -13.66 29.66 7.62
N VAL A 109 -12.79 28.78 7.11
CA VAL A 109 -12.35 27.57 7.80
C VAL A 109 -10.85 27.62 8.02
N THR A 110 -10.38 27.24 9.21
CA THR A 110 -8.94 27.12 9.49
C THR A 110 -8.44 25.72 9.14
N ILE A 111 -7.33 25.64 8.42
CA ILE A 111 -6.70 24.39 7.96
C ILE A 111 -5.21 24.38 8.26
N ILE A 112 -4.59 23.20 8.15
CA ILE A 112 -3.13 23.06 8.14
C ILE A 112 -2.65 22.87 6.71
N PRO A 113 -1.72 23.69 6.21
CA PRO A 113 -1.25 23.55 4.84
C PRO A 113 -0.47 22.25 4.64
N MET A 114 -0.55 21.68 3.43
CA MET A 114 0.19 20.45 3.09
C MET A 114 1.72 20.68 3.07
N ARG A 115 2.14 21.87 2.62
CA ARG A 115 3.53 22.32 2.67
C ARG A 115 3.75 23.10 3.97
N LEU A 116 4.48 22.50 4.90
CA LEU A 116 4.74 23.09 6.22
C LEU A 116 5.69 24.29 6.17
N GLU A 117 6.40 24.47 5.05
CA GLU A 117 7.25 25.63 4.78
C GLU A 117 6.46 26.95 4.74
N GLU A 118 5.15 26.89 4.46
CA GLU A 118 4.27 28.06 4.36
C GLU A 118 3.75 28.52 5.74
N ALA A 119 3.42 27.59 6.62
CA ALA A 119 3.09 27.81 8.03
C ALA A 119 2.93 26.47 8.76
N THR A 120 3.43 26.37 9.99
CA THR A 120 3.11 25.26 10.92
C THR A 120 1.85 25.54 11.74
N ASN A 121 1.37 26.79 11.74
CA ASN A 121 0.15 27.24 12.40
C ASN A 121 -1.04 27.21 11.44
N GLY A 122 -2.26 27.13 11.98
CA GLY A 122 -3.49 27.13 11.19
C GLY A 122 -3.64 28.38 10.34
N VAL A 123 -3.98 28.19 9.06
CA VAL A 123 -4.24 29.28 8.09
C VAL A 123 -5.66 29.18 7.55
N PRO A 124 -6.25 30.28 7.06
CA PRO A 124 -7.56 30.22 6.43
C PRO A 124 -7.54 29.40 5.13
N LEU A 125 -8.60 28.65 4.89
CA LEU A 125 -8.78 27.83 3.70
C LEU A 125 -8.90 28.71 2.45
N TYR A 126 -8.12 28.40 1.44
CA TYR A 126 -8.24 28.95 0.08
C TYR A 126 -7.91 27.89 -0.95
N PRO A 127 -8.32 28.06 -2.22
CA PRO A 127 -7.89 27.18 -3.30
C PRO A 127 -6.38 27.33 -3.54
N THR A 128 -5.66 26.21 -3.56
CA THR A 128 -4.21 26.17 -3.74
C THR A 128 -3.79 25.16 -4.83
N PRO A 129 -2.60 25.30 -5.43
CA PRO A 129 -2.05 24.29 -6.35
C PRO A 129 -1.93 22.89 -5.73
N GLN A 130 -1.81 22.81 -4.40
CA GLN A 130 -1.78 21.57 -3.63
C GLN A 130 -3.09 20.79 -3.81
N ASN A 131 -4.24 21.48 -3.94
CA ASN A 131 -5.50 20.82 -4.20
C ASN A 131 -5.47 20.01 -5.50
N MET A 132 -4.97 20.62 -6.57
CA MET A 132 -4.84 19.98 -7.88
C MET A 132 -3.86 18.81 -7.86
N SER A 133 -2.78 18.95 -7.12
CA SER A 133 -1.73 17.93 -7.04
C SER A 133 -2.22 16.70 -6.27
N GLN A 134 -2.90 16.91 -5.14
CA GLN A 134 -3.41 15.82 -4.31
C GLN A 134 -4.56 15.06 -4.99
N ILE A 135 -5.48 15.77 -5.68
CA ILE A 135 -6.51 15.09 -6.47
C ILE A 135 -5.93 14.35 -7.67
N LEU A 136 -4.85 14.84 -8.29
CA LEU A 136 -4.14 14.13 -9.34
C LEU A 136 -3.51 12.82 -8.83
N TYR A 137 -2.79 12.87 -7.70
CA TYR A 137 -2.24 11.66 -7.08
C TYR A 137 -3.33 10.64 -6.74
N LEU A 138 -4.42 11.09 -6.11
CA LEU A 138 -5.57 10.22 -5.84
C LEU A 138 -6.17 9.63 -7.13
N SER A 139 -6.29 10.43 -8.19
CA SER A 139 -6.81 9.99 -9.48
C SER A 139 -5.91 8.93 -10.11
N ILE A 140 -4.59 9.08 -10.02
CA ILE A 140 -3.63 8.06 -10.48
C ILE A 140 -3.83 6.77 -9.68
N SER A 141 -3.95 6.84 -8.35
CA SER A 141 -4.19 5.66 -7.51
C SER A 141 -5.52 4.96 -7.85
N VAL A 142 -6.61 5.70 -8.02
CA VAL A 142 -7.93 5.15 -8.40
C VAL A 142 -7.88 4.50 -9.78
N MET A 143 -7.34 5.19 -10.78
CA MET A 143 -7.21 4.66 -12.14
C MET A 143 -6.28 3.44 -12.19
N THR A 144 -5.26 3.40 -11.35
CA THR A 144 -4.40 2.24 -11.17
C THR A 144 -5.19 1.02 -10.69
N VAL A 145 -6.16 1.20 -9.77
CA VAL A 145 -7.04 0.09 -9.35
C VAL A 145 -7.78 -0.48 -10.56
N PHE A 146 -8.40 0.37 -11.38
CA PHE A 146 -9.18 -0.09 -12.54
C PHE A 146 -8.30 -0.78 -13.58
N THR A 147 -7.17 -0.18 -13.92
CA THR A 147 -6.25 -0.72 -14.91
C THR A 147 -5.59 -2.01 -14.44
N CYS A 148 -5.09 -2.05 -13.21
CA CYS A 148 -4.48 -3.26 -12.67
C CYS A 148 -5.53 -4.36 -12.50
N ALA A 149 -6.78 -4.04 -12.14
CA ALA A 149 -7.84 -5.04 -12.06
C ALA A 149 -8.15 -5.66 -13.44
N LEU A 150 -7.98 -4.89 -14.52
CA LEU A 150 -8.04 -5.41 -15.89
C LEU A 150 -6.82 -6.28 -16.22
N ALA A 151 -5.61 -5.81 -15.90
CA ALA A 151 -4.35 -6.52 -16.18
C ALA A 151 -4.25 -7.86 -15.42
N PHE A 152 -4.68 -7.89 -14.16
CA PHE A 152 -4.48 -9.03 -13.25
C PHE A 152 -5.52 -10.14 -13.43
N ARG A 153 -6.44 -10.01 -14.40
CA ARG A 153 -7.33 -11.12 -14.78
C ARG A 153 -6.55 -12.32 -15.32
N GLY A 154 -5.44 -12.08 -16.00
CA GLY A 154 -4.56 -13.14 -16.49
C GLY A 154 -3.70 -13.74 -15.38
N GLN A 155 -3.77 -15.06 -15.19
CA GLN A 155 -2.98 -15.79 -14.19
C GLN A 155 -1.48 -15.57 -14.35
N ASN A 156 -0.97 -15.56 -15.59
CA ASN A 156 0.45 -15.31 -15.85
C ASN A 156 0.90 -13.93 -15.32
N ILE A 157 0.11 -12.87 -15.59
CA ILE A 157 0.42 -11.52 -15.09
C ILE A 157 0.39 -11.49 -13.56
N ARG A 158 -0.57 -12.15 -12.91
CA ARG A 158 -0.58 -12.23 -11.43
C ARG A 158 0.71 -12.84 -10.88
N GLN A 159 1.19 -13.93 -11.47
CA GLN A 159 2.42 -14.57 -11.02
C GLN A 159 3.65 -13.65 -11.18
N HIS A 160 3.69 -12.85 -12.25
CA HIS A 160 4.72 -11.84 -12.41
C HIS A 160 4.59 -10.69 -11.40
N VAL A 161 3.38 -10.24 -11.08
CA VAL A 161 3.12 -9.21 -10.06
C VAL A 161 3.58 -9.68 -8.67
N LEU A 162 3.33 -10.94 -8.33
CA LEU A 162 3.85 -11.53 -7.08
C LEU A 162 5.38 -11.60 -7.07
N GLY A 163 6.00 -11.87 -8.22
CA GLY A 163 7.45 -11.75 -8.41
C GLY A 163 7.96 -10.31 -8.27
N ALA A 164 7.23 -9.35 -8.83
CA ALA A 164 7.57 -7.93 -8.75
C ALA A 164 7.46 -7.40 -7.33
N LEU A 165 6.50 -7.88 -6.52
CA LEU A 165 6.43 -7.59 -5.08
C LEU A 165 7.71 -8.03 -4.36
N CYS A 166 8.24 -9.21 -4.67
CA CYS A 166 9.50 -9.68 -4.09
C CYS A 166 10.69 -8.81 -4.54
N LEU A 167 10.74 -8.41 -5.82
CA LEU A 167 11.76 -7.48 -6.30
C LEU A 167 11.68 -6.12 -5.58
N GLY A 168 10.46 -5.58 -5.41
CA GLY A 168 10.26 -4.34 -4.67
C GLY A 168 10.75 -4.44 -3.22
N GLY A 169 10.40 -5.54 -2.53
CA GLY A 169 10.93 -5.83 -1.19
C GLY A 169 12.46 -5.93 -1.16
N ALA A 170 13.07 -6.57 -2.17
CA ALA A 170 14.53 -6.63 -2.31
C ALA A 170 15.14 -5.23 -2.50
N MET A 171 14.51 -4.36 -3.29
CA MET A 171 14.98 -2.98 -3.48
C MET A 171 14.91 -2.16 -2.18
N VAL A 172 13.89 -2.37 -1.33
CA VAL A 172 13.82 -1.72 -0.02
C VAL A 172 15.00 -2.14 0.85
N VAL A 173 15.29 -3.44 0.89
CA VAL A 173 16.46 -3.97 1.61
C VAL A 173 17.77 -3.42 1.05
N VAL A 174 17.95 -3.41 -0.27
CA VAL A 174 19.16 -2.88 -0.92
C VAL A 174 19.36 -1.40 -0.60
N THR A 175 18.34 -0.58 -0.78
CA THR A 175 18.42 0.86 -0.47
C THR A 175 18.67 1.12 1.01
N GLY A 176 18.08 0.33 1.91
CA GLY A 176 18.38 0.38 3.34
C GLY A 176 19.81 -0.04 3.67
N LEU A 177 20.32 -1.11 3.04
CA LEU A 177 21.70 -1.56 3.20
C LEU A 177 22.71 -0.50 2.74
N LEU A 178 22.47 0.13 1.59
CA LEU A 178 23.35 1.19 1.06
C LEU A 178 23.41 2.39 2.02
N ASP A 179 22.28 2.78 2.60
CA ASP A 179 22.22 3.87 3.58
C ASP A 179 22.90 3.50 4.91
N LEU A 180 22.69 2.27 5.39
CA LEU A 180 23.36 1.75 6.59
C LEU A 180 24.89 1.64 6.40
N ALA A 181 25.34 1.29 5.19
CA ALA A 181 26.76 1.22 4.84
C ALA A 181 27.43 2.61 4.70
N GLY A 182 26.70 3.70 4.91
CA GLY A 182 27.25 5.05 4.82
C GLY A 182 27.47 5.55 3.40
N LEU A 183 26.87 4.92 2.38
CA LEU A 183 26.97 5.35 0.97
C LEU A 183 26.04 6.53 0.64
N GLY A 184 25.62 7.31 1.64
CA GLY A 184 24.74 8.47 1.53
C GLY A 184 25.11 9.46 0.41
N PRO A 185 26.39 9.87 0.28
CA PRO A 185 26.80 10.78 -0.79
C PRO A 185 26.54 10.26 -2.21
N TYR A 186 26.53 8.94 -2.41
CA TYR A 186 26.19 8.32 -3.70
C TYR A 186 24.68 8.17 -3.89
N LEU A 187 23.90 8.17 -2.81
CA LEU A 187 22.44 8.13 -2.83
C LEU A 187 21.84 9.51 -3.13
N ASP A 188 22.57 10.60 -2.88
CA ASP A 188 22.09 11.97 -3.12
C ASP A 188 21.73 12.23 -4.59
N MET A 189 22.32 11.49 -5.56
CA MET A 189 21.91 11.56 -6.97
C MET A 189 20.45 11.12 -7.24
N PHE A 190 19.83 10.44 -6.26
CA PHE A 190 18.43 10.04 -6.27
C PHE A 190 17.58 10.85 -5.28
N ARG A 191 18.13 11.87 -4.61
CA ARG A 191 17.41 12.76 -3.68
C ARG A 191 17.14 14.11 -4.34
N THR A 192 16.32 14.09 -5.38
CA THR A 192 16.05 15.25 -6.25
C THR A 192 14.66 15.86 -6.06
N ALA A 193 13.80 15.26 -5.24
CA ALA A 193 12.51 15.82 -4.87
C ALA A 193 12.65 17.05 -3.95
N THR A 194 11.64 17.91 -3.93
CA THR A 194 11.58 19.15 -3.13
C THR A 194 11.05 18.92 -1.72
N TYR A 195 11.28 17.75 -1.13
CA TYR A 195 10.87 17.48 0.26
C TYR A 195 11.98 17.94 1.22
N VAL A 196 11.62 18.34 2.43
CA VAL A 196 12.58 18.45 3.53
C VAL A 196 13.06 17.03 3.88
N TYR A 197 14.34 16.77 3.67
CA TYR A 197 14.95 15.47 3.94
C TYR A 197 15.38 15.36 5.40
N LEU A 198 14.78 14.43 6.13
CA LEU A 198 15.15 14.11 7.52
C LEU A 198 16.05 12.88 7.54
N THR A 199 17.18 12.96 6.84
CA THR A 199 18.08 11.82 6.58
C THR A 199 19.09 11.56 7.70
N ASP A 200 19.45 12.59 8.45
CA ASP A 200 20.53 12.54 9.46
C ASP A 200 20.00 12.63 10.90
N VAL A 201 18.73 12.23 11.11
CA VAL A 201 18.14 12.19 12.45
C VAL A 201 18.59 10.93 13.16
N GLU A 202 19.34 11.08 14.26
CA GLU A 202 19.67 9.99 15.17
C GLU A 202 18.65 9.92 16.32
N ILE A 203 18.33 8.71 16.77
CA ILE A 203 17.57 8.51 18.02
C ILE A 203 18.41 7.61 18.91
N ALA A 204 18.70 8.05 20.13
CA ALA A 204 19.52 7.32 21.10
C ALA A 204 20.90 6.88 20.55
N ASN A 205 21.59 7.76 19.81
CA ASN A 205 22.90 7.51 19.15
C ASN A 205 22.90 6.37 18.13
N VAL A 206 21.72 6.00 17.60
CA VAL A 206 21.58 5.04 16.49
C VAL A 206 21.10 5.78 15.25
N LYS A 207 21.88 5.72 14.17
CA LYS A 207 21.47 6.23 12.85
C LYS A 207 20.21 5.50 12.40
N ARG A 208 19.17 6.26 12.05
CA ARG A 208 17.93 5.72 11.50
C ARG A 208 18.13 5.33 10.06
N VAL A 209 17.67 4.15 9.67
CA VAL A 209 17.70 3.76 8.25
C VAL A 209 16.56 4.47 7.51
N VAL A 210 16.93 5.24 6.50
CA VAL A 210 16.03 6.03 5.64
C VAL A 210 16.07 5.52 4.19
N GLY A 211 17.19 4.95 3.76
CA GLY A 211 17.37 4.52 2.38
C GLY A 211 17.22 5.70 1.39
N LEU A 212 16.41 5.48 0.35
CA LEU A 212 16.06 6.49 -0.66
C LEU A 212 14.66 7.09 -0.45
N MET A 213 14.19 7.09 0.81
CA MET A 213 12.95 7.75 1.22
C MET A 213 13.22 9.16 1.75
N PRO A 214 12.21 10.03 1.82
CA PRO A 214 12.39 11.38 2.35
C PRO A 214 12.66 11.40 3.86
N GLU A 215 12.19 10.38 4.58
CA GLU A 215 12.33 10.22 6.02
C GLU A 215 12.20 8.75 6.43
N ALA A 216 12.70 8.43 7.63
CA ALA A 216 12.67 7.08 8.19
C ALA A 216 11.25 6.52 8.47
N SER A 217 10.25 7.37 8.66
CA SER A 217 8.84 6.93 8.77
C SER A 217 8.28 6.42 7.45
N ALA A 218 8.63 7.06 6.35
CA ALA A 218 8.26 6.61 5.00
C ALA A 218 8.97 5.28 4.67
N PHE A 219 10.26 5.16 4.97
CA PHE A 219 11.02 3.91 4.80
C PHE A 219 10.46 2.76 5.61
N GLY A 220 10.25 2.95 6.91
CA GLY A 220 9.70 1.91 7.78
C GLY A 220 8.31 1.46 7.34
N SER A 221 7.43 2.42 6.97
CA SER A 221 6.08 2.08 6.49
C SER A 221 6.11 1.30 5.18
N LEU A 222 7.03 1.65 4.27
CA LEU A 222 7.23 0.92 3.02
C LEU A 222 7.75 -0.50 3.27
N ALA A 223 8.74 -0.65 4.16
CA ALA A 223 9.28 -1.95 4.55
C ALA A 223 8.19 -2.86 5.15
N VAL A 224 7.36 -2.33 6.05
CA VAL A 224 6.23 -3.09 6.63
C VAL A 224 5.16 -3.40 5.58
N ALA A 225 4.88 -2.50 4.64
CA ALA A 225 3.92 -2.76 3.56
C ALA A 225 4.40 -3.92 2.65
N PHE A 226 5.66 -3.91 2.22
CA PHE A 226 6.23 -5.02 1.45
C PHE A 226 6.32 -6.31 2.27
N LEU A 227 6.74 -6.24 3.53
CA LEU A 227 6.78 -7.37 4.46
C LEU A 227 5.41 -8.05 4.53
N THR A 228 4.38 -7.25 4.79
CA THR A 228 3.00 -7.71 4.94
C THR A 228 2.49 -8.31 3.62
N ALA A 229 2.73 -7.64 2.49
CA ALA A 229 2.32 -8.12 1.18
C ALA A 229 2.98 -9.47 0.85
N ILE A 230 4.32 -9.55 0.95
CA ILE A 230 5.08 -10.75 0.65
C ILE A 230 4.69 -11.88 1.60
N TYR A 231 4.58 -11.61 2.91
CA TYR A 231 4.22 -12.63 3.90
C TYR A 231 2.89 -13.30 3.56
N PHE A 232 1.82 -12.52 3.35
CA PHE A 232 0.50 -13.10 3.12
C PHE A 232 0.32 -13.63 1.69
N LEU A 233 0.91 -12.99 0.68
CA LEU A 233 0.76 -13.40 -0.72
C LEU A 233 1.75 -14.50 -1.17
N ARG A 234 2.79 -14.84 -0.38
CA ARG A 234 3.79 -15.86 -0.78
C ARG A 234 3.17 -17.18 -1.19
N ARG A 235 2.05 -17.58 -0.56
CA ARG A 235 1.37 -18.85 -0.82
C ARG A 235 0.74 -18.91 -2.22
N ALA A 236 0.44 -17.76 -2.82
CA ALA A 236 -0.05 -17.66 -4.19
C ALA A 236 1.07 -17.74 -5.24
N ILE A 237 2.35 -17.69 -4.82
CA ILE A 237 3.49 -17.78 -5.73
C ILE A 237 3.65 -19.23 -6.22
N SER A 238 3.65 -19.41 -7.53
CA SER A 238 3.81 -20.73 -8.15
C SER A 238 5.27 -21.19 -8.22
N ARG A 239 6.23 -20.27 -8.27
CA ARG A 239 7.67 -20.57 -8.39
C ARG A 239 8.25 -21.01 -7.04
N PRO A 240 8.73 -22.28 -6.87
CA PRO A 240 9.16 -22.80 -5.58
C PRO A 240 10.33 -22.04 -4.96
N PHE A 241 11.36 -21.72 -5.74
CA PHE A 241 12.53 -20.97 -5.27
C PHE A 241 12.14 -19.60 -4.68
N LEU A 242 11.29 -18.86 -5.41
CA LEU A 242 10.83 -17.56 -4.97
C LEU A 242 9.96 -17.66 -3.70
N ARG A 243 9.09 -18.67 -3.64
CA ARG A 243 8.17 -18.89 -2.52
C ARG A 243 8.85 -19.38 -1.24
N LEU A 244 9.78 -20.32 -1.36
CA LEU A 244 10.32 -21.09 -0.22
C LEU A 244 11.65 -20.54 0.28
N ILE A 245 12.39 -19.78 -0.54
CA ILE A 245 13.71 -19.25 -0.18
C ILE A 245 13.68 -17.74 -0.17
N VAL A 246 13.39 -17.11 -1.32
CA VAL A 246 13.51 -15.65 -1.47
C VAL A 246 12.49 -14.92 -0.58
N ALA A 247 11.22 -15.29 -0.63
CA ALA A 247 10.18 -14.61 0.15
C ALA A 247 10.42 -14.69 1.67
N PRO A 248 10.74 -15.86 2.28
CA PRO A 248 11.13 -15.94 3.69
C PRO A 248 12.35 -15.09 4.06
N CYS A 249 13.40 -15.09 3.23
CA CYS A 249 14.57 -14.25 3.46
C CYS A 249 14.20 -12.75 3.44
N LEU A 250 13.40 -12.33 2.47
CA LEU A 250 12.91 -10.95 2.39
C LEU A 250 12.01 -10.57 3.57
N ILE A 251 11.17 -11.48 4.06
CA ILE A 251 10.33 -11.25 5.24
C ILE A 251 11.21 -10.91 6.47
N VAL A 252 12.26 -11.70 6.71
CA VAL A 252 13.17 -11.46 7.84
C VAL A 252 13.91 -10.13 7.65
N LEU A 253 14.48 -9.90 6.47
CA LEU A 253 15.23 -8.67 6.18
C LEU A 253 14.35 -7.42 6.25
N LEU A 254 13.14 -7.46 5.69
CA LEU A 254 12.21 -6.32 5.75
C LEU A 254 11.74 -6.03 7.18
N ALA A 255 11.51 -7.06 8.00
CA ALA A 255 11.21 -6.88 9.41
C ALA A 255 12.40 -6.22 10.16
N LEU A 256 13.63 -6.68 9.90
CA LEU A 256 14.85 -6.07 10.45
C LEU A 256 14.96 -4.60 10.04
N PHE A 257 14.83 -4.29 8.73
CA PHE A 257 14.95 -2.92 8.23
C PHE A 257 13.82 -2.01 8.71
N ALA A 258 12.61 -2.54 8.90
CA ALA A 258 11.53 -1.80 9.55
C ALA A 258 11.84 -1.48 11.02
N LEU A 259 12.50 -2.39 11.75
CA LEU A 259 12.98 -2.13 13.11
C LEU A 259 14.08 -1.05 13.13
N LEU A 260 15.05 -1.15 12.22
CA LEU A 260 16.17 -0.22 12.08
C LEU A 260 15.76 1.19 11.60
N SER A 261 14.56 1.35 11.05
CA SER A 261 14.04 2.67 10.68
C SER A 261 13.61 3.51 11.90
N THR A 262 13.48 2.88 13.08
CA THR A 262 13.03 3.50 14.34
C THR A 262 11.78 4.39 14.19
N SER A 263 10.87 3.96 13.31
CA SER A 263 9.59 4.64 13.05
C SER A 263 8.50 4.09 13.95
N SER A 264 7.82 4.96 14.70
CA SER A 264 6.66 4.57 15.52
C SER A 264 5.52 4.00 14.69
N ALA A 265 5.29 4.54 13.48
CA ALA A 265 4.29 4.00 12.56
C ALA A 265 4.68 2.58 12.10
N ALA A 266 5.95 2.36 11.77
CA ALA A 266 6.45 1.03 11.39
C ALA A 266 6.33 0.04 12.56
N TYR A 267 6.60 0.48 13.79
CA TYR A 267 6.48 -0.38 14.98
C TYR A 267 5.03 -0.76 15.26
N GLY A 268 4.11 0.21 15.15
CA GLY A 268 2.67 -0.09 15.21
C GLY A 268 2.22 -1.05 14.11
N GLY A 269 2.73 -0.86 12.88
CA GLY A 269 2.50 -1.76 11.75
C GLY A 269 3.04 -3.17 11.99
N LEU A 270 4.26 -3.30 12.52
CA LEU A 270 4.89 -4.59 12.88
C LEU A 270 4.12 -5.30 13.99
N ALA A 271 3.66 -4.58 15.01
CA ALA A 271 2.88 -5.14 16.10
C ALA A 271 1.56 -5.74 15.59
N VAL A 272 0.80 -4.97 14.78
CA VAL A 272 -0.43 -5.47 14.17
C VAL A 272 -0.14 -6.60 13.17
N PHE A 273 0.94 -6.51 12.39
CA PHE A 273 1.39 -7.60 11.52
C PHE A 273 1.65 -8.88 12.32
N GLY A 274 2.35 -8.82 13.45
CA GLY A 274 2.61 -9.97 14.31
C GLY A 274 1.32 -10.61 14.83
N CYS A 275 0.37 -9.82 15.33
CA CYS A 275 -0.94 -10.30 15.77
C CYS A 275 -1.72 -10.97 14.65
N VAL A 276 -1.76 -10.35 13.46
CA VAL A 276 -2.49 -10.87 12.30
C VAL A 276 -1.81 -12.10 11.73
N ALA A 277 -0.48 -12.15 11.69
CA ALA A 277 0.28 -13.31 11.26
C ALA A 277 0.09 -14.49 12.22
N ALA A 278 0.03 -14.25 13.53
CA ALA A 278 -0.29 -15.26 14.52
C ALA A 278 -1.72 -15.79 14.36
N ALA A 279 -2.69 -14.89 14.17
CA ALA A 279 -4.08 -15.28 13.90
C ALA A 279 -4.21 -16.10 12.61
N GLU A 280 -3.51 -15.71 11.54
CA GLU A 280 -3.47 -16.44 10.27
C GLU A 280 -2.83 -17.83 10.42
N TRP A 281 -1.75 -17.92 11.19
CA TRP A 281 -1.08 -19.18 11.50
C TRP A 281 -2.01 -20.12 12.27
N PHE A 282 -2.70 -19.62 13.31
CA PHE A 282 -3.65 -20.41 14.10
C PHE A 282 -4.87 -20.83 13.28
N TRP A 283 -5.38 -19.92 12.45
CA TRP A 283 -6.45 -20.22 11.48
C TRP A 283 -6.05 -21.35 10.54
N ARG A 284 -4.84 -21.32 9.97
CA ARG A 284 -4.32 -22.39 9.11
C ARG A 284 -4.17 -23.70 9.88
N LEU A 285 -3.64 -23.67 11.09
CA LEU A 285 -3.48 -24.85 11.91
C LEU A 285 -4.83 -25.53 12.17
N LEU A 286 -5.87 -24.77 12.50
CA LEU A 286 -7.16 -25.34 12.92
C LEU A 286 -8.14 -25.60 11.78
N MET A 287 -8.20 -24.73 10.78
CA MET A 287 -9.30 -24.67 9.80
C MET A 287 -8.94 -25.18 8.41
N THR A 288 -7.68 -25.57 8.16
CA THR A 288 -7.26 -26.07 6.84
C THR A 288 -6.87 -27.54 6.87
N GLU A 289 -7.27 -28.27 5.82
CA GLU A 289 -7.08 -29.72 5.70
C GLU A 289 -5.60 -30.12 5.69
N LYS A 290 -5.31 -31.30 6.25
CA LYS A 290 -3.97 -31.90 6.24
C LYS A 290 -3.54 -32.12 4.77
N GLY A 291 -2.38 -31.59 4.39
CA GLY A 291 -1.84 -31.70 3.03
C GLY A 291 -2.20 -30.55 2.08
N SER A 292 -3.05 -29.60 2.49
CA SER A 292 -3.32 -28.39 1.71
C SER A 292 -2.09 -27.51 1.55
N ARG A 293 -1.94 -26.85 0.40
CA ARG A 293 -0.96 -25.77 0.18
C ARG A 293 -1.07 -24.65 1.23
N ALA A 294 -2.22 -24.48 1.86
CA ALA A 294 -2.40 -23.54 2.96
C ALA A 294 -1.65 -23.99 4.24
N ARG A 295 -1.51 -25.29 4.52
CA ARG A 295 -0.75 -25.81 5.67
C ARG A 295 0.76 -25.92 5.42
N GLU A 296 1.21 -25.75 4.18
CA GLU A 296 2.63 -25.83 3.82
C GLU A 296 3.45 -24.83 4.65
N GLY A 297 4.57 -25.29 5.22
CA GLY A 297 5.49 -24.46 5.99
C GLY A 297 5.14 -24.23 7.46
N LEU A 298 3.99 -24.67 7.99
CA LEU A 298 3.62 -24.42 9.40
C LEU A 298 4.67 -24.89 10.41
N VAL A 299 5.25 -26.08 10.20
CA VAL A 299 6.27 -26.67 11.07
C VAL A 299 7.58 -25.88 11.00
N LEU A 300 8.00 -25.49 9.80
CA LEU A 300 9.18 -24.66 9.59
C LEU A 300 8.99 -23.26 10.20
N GLU A 301 7.82 -22.65 10.03
CA GLU A 301 7.44 -21.39 10.63
C GLU A 301 7.49 -21.48 12.17
N PHE A 302 6.97 -22.57 12.76
CA PHE A 302 7.05 -22.81 14.20
C PHE A 302 8.49 -22.91 14.69
N TRP A 303 9.31 -23.76 14.07
CA TRP A 303 10.71 -23.93 14.47
C TRP A 303 11.55 -22.67 14.20
N ALA A 304 11.23 -21.88 13.17
CA ALA A 304 11.86 -20.59 12.92
C ALA A 304 11.56 -19.58 14.05
N ILE A 305 10.32 -19.54 14.55
CA ILE A 305 9.96 -18.70 15.70
C ILE A 305 10.67 -19.20 16.96
N VAL A 306 10.63 -20.50 17.24
CA VAL A 306 11.27 -21.10 18.43
C VAL A 306 12.78 -20.86 18.41
N SER A 307 13.44 -21.09 17.27
CA SER A 307 14.88 -20.85 17.12
C SER A 307 15.22 -19.36 17.20
N GLY A 308 14.38 -18.48 16.64
CA GLY A 308 14.54 -17.03 16.78
C GLY A 308 14.44 -16.57 18.24
N LEU A 309 13.44 -17.05 18.98
CA LEU A 309 13.29 -16.77 20.41
C LEU A 309 14.44 -17.34 21.23
N ALA A 310 14.89 -18.56 20.92
CA ALA A 310 16.05 -19.16 21.57
C ALA A 310 17.32 -18.35 21.30
N ALA A 311 17.53 -17.89 20.06
CA ALA A 311 18.68 -17.05 19.70
C ALA A 311 18.65 -15.70 20.44
N VAL A 312 17.49 -15.04 20.52
CA VAL A 312 17.31 -13.79 21.28
C VAL A 312 17.56 -14.04 22.78
N TYR A 313 17.03 -15.13 23.33
CA TYR A 313 17.24 -15.50 24.74
C TYR A 313 18.71 -15.78 25.04
N LEU A 314 19.40 -16.53 24.18
CA LEU A 314 20.84 -16.78 24.31
C LEU A 314 21.63 -15.47 24.21
N LEU A 315 21.33 -14.60 23.25
CA LEU A 315 21.95 -13.28 23.14
C LEU A 315 21.74 -12.44 24.42
N ALA A 316 20.54 -12.49 25.01
CA ALA A 316 20.24 -11.77 26.25
C ALA A 316 21.02 -12.32 27.44
N LEU A 317 21.28 -13.62 27.49
CA LEU A 317 22.11 -14.24 28.54
C LEU A 317 23.60 -13.91 28.39
N PHE A 318 24.13 -13.95 27.16
CA PHE A 318 25.57 -13.77 26.92
C PHE A 318 26.00 -12.29 26.80
N ASN A 319 25.12 -11.42 26.31
CA ASN A 319 25.43 -10.00 26.16
C ASN A 319 24.16 -9.15 26.32
N PRO A 320 23.69 -8.94 27.56
CA PRO A 320 22.49 -8.14 27.82
C PRO A 320 22.66 -6.69 27.35
N ALA A 321 23.89 -6.18 27.28
CA ALA A 321 24.18 -4.81 26.83
C ALA A 321 23.79 -4.54 25.37
N VAL A 322 23.69 -5.58 24.52
CA VAL A 322 23.18 -5.46 23.13
C VAL A 322 21.74 -4.95 23.10
N PHE A 323 20.96 -5.21 24.14
CA PHE A 323 19.56 -4.79 24.24
C PHE A 323 19.40 -3.38 24.81
N ASN A 324 20.42 -2.79 25.43
CA ASN A 324 20.32 -1.46 26.05
C ASN A 324 19.84 -0.38 25.06
N PRO A 325 20.37 -0.27 23.83
CA PRO A 325 19.88 0.69 22.85
C PRO A 325 18.42 0.41 22.45
N PHE A 326 18.01 -0.86 22.36
CA PHE A 326 16.63 -1.24 22.04
C PHE A 326 15.65 -0.94 23.17
N LEU A 327 16.04 -1.18 24.44
CA LEU A 327 15.24 -0.86 25.61
C LEU A 327 15.08 0.64 25.79
N GLN A 328 16.16 1.41 25.59
CA GLN A 328 16.11 2.87 25.55
C GLN A 328 15.23 3.37 24.40
N LEU A 329 15.33 2.75 23.22
CA LEU A 329 14.50 3.10 22.09
C LEU A 329 13.02 2.81 22.33
N ILE A 330 12.68 1.68 22.97
CA ILE A 330 11.32 1.36 23.40
C ILE A 330 10.84 2.41 24.40
N ASP A 331 11.66 2.78 25.37
CA ASP A 331 11.30 3.81 26.36
C ASP A 331 11.03 5.17 25.69
N THR A 332 11.93 5.60 24.81
CA THR A 332 11.80 6.85 24.07
C THR A 332 10.61 6.85 23.11
N ILE A 333 10.37 5.75 22.38
CA ILE A 333 9.30 5.70 21.36
C ILE A 333 7.91 5.45 21.97
N ILE A 334 7.81 4.65 23.03
CA ILE A 334 6.52 4.26 23.64
C ILE A 334 6.14 5.20 24.78
N PHE A 335 7.06 5.50 25.70
CA PHE A 335 6.73 6.24 26.92
C PHE A 335 7.02 7.73 26.82
N GLN A 336 8.08 8.14 26.11
CA GLN A 336 8.49 9.56 26.05
C GLN A 336 8.00 10.28 24.77
N LYS A 337 7.57 9.55 23.74
CA LYS A 337 7.18 10.16 22.45
C LYS A 337 5.88 10.94 22.53
N THR A 338 4.96 10.55 23.40
CA THR A 338 3.68 11.24 23.63
C THR A 338 3.86 12.65 24.21
N SER A 339 5.00 12.93 24.84
CA SER A 339 5.38 14.25 25.36
C SER A 339 6.34 15.02 24.44
N SER A 340 6.59 14.54 23.21
CA SER A 340 7.49 15.23 22.28
C SER A 340 6.78 16.36 21.53
N ASP A 341 7.50 17.44 21.24
CA ASP A 341 6.99 18.59 20.46
C ASP A 341 6.42 18.15 19.10
N SER A 342 7.05 17.16 18.45
CA SER A 342 6.55 16.62 17.18
C SER A 342 5.22 15.85 17.33
N PHE A 343 4.97 15.24 18.49
CA PHE A 343 3.69 14.58 18.74
C PHE A 343 2.58 15.60 19.04
N GLU A 344 2.89 16.64 19.81
CA GLU A 344 1.95 17.73 20.08
C GLU A 344 1.54 18.45 18.79
N GLU A 345 2.52 18.78 17.94
CA GLU A 345 2.29 19.42 16.64
C GLU A 345 1.40 18.57 15.72
N ARG A 346 1.70 17.26 15.60
CA ARG A 346 0.90 16.31 14.81
C ARG A 346 -0.51 16.12 15.36
N SER A 347 -0.67 16.17 16.69
CA SER A 347 -1.96 16.10 17.38
C SER A 347 -2.78 17.36 17.11
N MET A 348 -2.14 18.53 17.18
CA MET A 348 -2.75 19.81 16.80
C MET A 348 -3.20 19.79 15.34
N TRP A 349 -2.37 19.32 14.40
CA TRP A 349 -2.76 19.25 12.99
C TRP A 349 -3.98 18.36 12.75
N THR A 350 -4.06 17.25 13.49
CA THR A 350 -5.18 16.34 13.44
C THR A 350 -6.44 16.98 14.04
N ALA A 351 -6.32 17.69 15.16
CA ALA A 351 -7.43 18.39 15.79
C ALA A 351 -7.98 19.51 14.89
N VAL A 352 -7.10 20.33 14.29
CA VAL A 352 -7.49 21.39 13.33
C VAL A 352 -8.19 20.78 12.11
N SER A 353 -7.67 19.70 11.55
CA SER A 353 -8.30 19.02 10.41
C SER A 353 -9.67 18.43 10.74
N LEU A 354 -9.85 17.88 11.94
CA LEU A 354 -11.15 17.40 12.41
C LEU A 354 -12.12 18.56 12.64
N LYS A 355 -11.65 19.67 13.22
CA LYS A 355 -12.45 20.88 13.36
C LYS A 355 -12.87 21.44 11.99
N ALA A 356 -11.98 21.43 10.99
CA ALA A 356 -12.29 21.87 9.64
C ALA A 356 -13.41 21.02 8.98
N LEU A 357 -13.47 19.72 9.28
CA LEU A 357 -14.59 18.87 8.87
C LEU A 357 -15.92 19.33 9.49
N ILE A 358 -15.90 19.67 10.78
CA ILE A 358 -17.09 20.14 11.50
C ILE A 358 -17.52 21.53 10.99
N ASP A 359 -16.57 22.44 10.81
CA ASP A 359 -16.79 23.81 10.34
C ASP A 359 -17.30 23.84 8.88
N THR A 360 -17.08 22.76 8.11
CA THR A 360 -17.67 22.54 6.77
C THR A 360 -18.96 21.70 6.80
N TRP A 361 -19.58 21.53 7.97
CA TRP A 361 -20.79 20.70 8.19
C TRP A 361 -20.65 19.25 7.68
N GLY A 362 -19.44 18.69 7.73
CA GLY A 362 -19.17 17.35 7.25
C GLY A 362 -18.96 17.23 5.74
N LEU A 363 -18.94 18.34 4.98
CA LEU A 363 -18.69 18.31 3.53
C LEU A 363 -17.21 18.12 3.19
N GLY A 364 -16.31 18.50 4.10
CA GLY A 364 -14.87 18.43 3.91
C GLY A 364 -14.29 19.67 3.23
N VAL A 365 -12.96 19.77 3.20
CA VAL A 365 -12.22 20.95 2.73
C VAL A 365 -11.54 20.79 1.37
N GLY A 366 -11.74 19.66 0.69
CA GLY A 366 -11.04 19.34 -0.56
C GLY A 366 -9.74 18.58 -0.33
N MET A 367 -9.36 17.73 -1.30
CA MET A 367 -8.07 17.04 -1.30
C MET A 367 -6.95 18.05 -1.21
N GLY A 368 -5.99 17.82 -0.31
CA GLY A 368 -4.88 18.75 -0.08
C GLY A 368 -5.27 20.07 0.58
N GLY A 369 -6.53 20.22 1.00
CA GLY A 369 -7.03 21.41 1.69
C GLY A 369 -6.61 21.46 3.16
N THR A 370 -6.40 20.31 3.80
CA THR A 370 -5.80 20.24 5.14
C THR A 370 -4.93 19.01 5.32
N ARG A 371 -3.83 19.16 6.05
CA ARG A 371 -2.92 18.10 6.45
C ARG A 371 -3.28 17.59 7.85
N ALA A 372 -3.59 16.30 7.97
CA ALA A 372 -3.71 15.62 9.26
C ALA A 372 -2.47 14.75 9.52
N SER A 373 -2.34 14.20 10.74
CA SER A 373 -1.38 13.12 11.04
C SER A 373 -2.09 11.82 11.42
N ASN A 374 -3.33 11.67 10.94
CA ASN A 374 -4.15 10.50 11.13
C ASN A 374 -4.93 10.26 9.83
N GLY A 375 -4.74 9.10 9.21
CA GLY A 375 -5.32 8.79 7.91
C GLY A 375 -6.84 8.78 7.90
N LEU A 376 -7.50 8.44 9.01
CA LEU A 376 -8.95 8.49 9.10
C LEU A 376 -9.44 9.93 9.09
N VAL A 377 -8.83 10.78 9.92
CA VAL A 377 -9.14 12.22 9.92
C VAL A 377 -8.77 12.84 8.56
N ALA A 378 -7.67 12.44 7.94
CA ALA A 378 -7.26 12.92 6.62
C ALA A 378 -8.33 12.61 5.56
N VAL A 379 -8.81 11.37 5.49
CA VAL A 379 -9.87 10.96 4.55
C VAL A 379 -11.14 11.77 4.76
N PHE A 380 -11.65 11.81 5.99
CA PHE A 380 -12.92 12.48 6.28
C PHE A 380 -12.82 14.00 6.13
N SER A 381 -11.77 14.64 6.63
CA SER A 381 -11.58 16.09 6.50
C SER A 381 -11.40 16.54 5.05
N ASN A 382 -10.67 15.79 4.22
CA ASN A 382 -10.42 16.17 2.83
C ASN A 382 -11.61 15.86 1.91
N THR A 383 -12.39 14.81 2.17
CA THR A 383 -13.44 14.33 1.24
C THR A 383 -14.86 14.39 1.80
N GLY A 384 -15.01 14.81 3.06
CA GLY A 384 -16.28 14.85 3.78
C GLY A 384 -16.73 13.49 4.30
N LEU A 385 -17.86 13.49 5.01
CA LEU A 385 -18.50 12.29 5.53
C LEU A 385 -18.90 11.33 4.42
N VAL A 386 -19.48 11.84 3.33
CA VAL A 386 -19.89 11.03 2.18
C VAL A 386 -18.67 10.38 1.51
N GLY A 387 -17.62 11.15 1.25
CA GLY A 387 -16.39 10.63 0.64
C GLY A 387 -15.73 9.57 1.52
N GLY A 388 -15.56 9.85 2.81
CA GLY A 388 -14.98 8.88 3.75
C GLY A 388 -15.80 7.59 3.87
N LEU A 389 -17.13 7.68 3.97
CA LEU A 389 -17.99 6.50 4.01
C LEU A 389 -17.91 5.65 2.72
N LEU A 390 -17.81 6.28 1.56
CA LEU A 390 -17.64 5.58 0.28
C LEU A 390 -16.28 4.88 0.20
N TYR A 391 -15.21 5.53 0.64
CA TYR A 391 -13.87 4.96 0.67
C TYR A 391 -13.79 3.76 1.64
N TYR A 392 -14.22 3.92 2.89
CA TYR A 392 -14.23 2.83 3.86
C TYR A 392 -15.25 1.73 3.51
N GLY A 393 -16.34 2.09 2.82
CA GLY A 393 -17.26 1.14 2.19
C GLY A 393 -16.56 0.30 1.11
N PHE A 394 -15.72 0.91 0.26
CA PHE A 394 -14.91 0.20 -0.71
C PHE A 394 -13.86 -0.73 -0.05
N LEU A 395 -13.22 -0.28 1.03
CA LEU A 395 -12.30 -1.13 1.80
C LEU A 395 -13.02 -2.33 2.42
N THR A 396 -14.19 -2.10 3.01
CA THR A 396 -15.04 -3.15 3.57
C THR A 396 -15.49 -4.12 2.49
N GLN A 397 -15.92 -3.61 1.33
CA GLN A 397 -16.25 -4.42 0.17
C GLN A 397 -15.06 -5.27 -0.27
N THR A 398 -13.87 -4.69 -0.36
CA THR A 398 -12.63 -5.38 -0.72
C THR A 398 -12.34 -6.53 0.23
N TYR A 399 -12.48 -6.30 1.53
CA TYR A 399 -12.33 -7.31 2.57
C TYR A 399 -13.36 -8.46 2.43
N LEU A 400 -14.60 -8.13 2.09
CA LEU A 400 -15.72 -9.08 1.99
C LEU A 400 -15.81 -9.83 0.65
N ARG A 401 -14.97 -9.50 -0.35
CA ARG A 401 -14.96 -10.18 -1.67
C ARG A 401 -14.78 -11.69 -1.52
N ARG A 402 -15.42 -12.46 -2.38
CA ARG A 402 -15.33 -13.93 -2.41
C ARG A 402 -14.83 -14.40 -3.76
N ALA A 403 -14.05 -15.49 -3.76
CA ALA A 403 -13.60 -16.14 -4.98
C ALA A 403 -14.71 -16.98 -5.60
N ALA A 404 -14.60 -17.25 -6.90
CA ALA A 404 -15.50 -18.18 -7.57
C ALA A 404 -15.39 -19.59 -6.96
N ARG A 405 -16.45 -20.40 -7.09
CA ARG A 405 -16.40 -21.81 -6.67
C ARG A 405 -15.38 -22.55 -7.55
N GLY A 406 -14.45 -23.26 -6.92
CA GLY A 406 -13.40 -24.03 -7.60
C GLY A 406 -12.11 -23.26 -7.91
N ASP A 407 -12.05 -21.94 -7.71
CA ASP A 407 -10.82 -21.16 -7.93
C ASP A 407 -10.00 -21.05 -6.64
N GLU A 408 -9.09 -22.00 -6.44
CA GLU A 408 -8.22 -22.05 -5.26
C GLU A 408 -7.20 -20.91 -5.21
N GLU A 409 -6.63 -20.52 -6.36
CA GLU A 409 -5.66 -19.42 -6.42
C GLU A 409 -6.33 -18.11 -5.98
N ALA A 410 -7.53 -17.83 -6.49
CA ALA A 410 -8.28 -16.64 -6.09
C ALA A 410 -8.63 -16.65 -4.60
N ARG A 411 -8.96 -17.81 -4.02
CA ARG A 411 -9.23 -17.94 -2.57
C ARG A 411 -8.00 -17.61 -1.73
N VAL A 412 -6.83 -18.08 -2.14
CA VAL A 412 -5.57 -17.80 -1.45
C VAL A 412 -5.25 -16.31 -1.54
N ILE A 413 -5.33 -15.70 -2.72
CA ILE A 413 -5.05 -14.26 -2.91
C ILE A 413 -6.05 -13.40 -2.12
N LEU A 414 -7.35 -13.66 -2.18
CA LEU A 414 -8.34 -12.86 -1.44
C LEU A 414 -8.14 -12.97 0.08
N THR A 415 -7.82 -14.16 0.58
CA THR A 415 -7.50 -14.36 2.00
C THR A 415 -6.23 -13.59 2.38
N ALA A 416 -5.20 -13.62 1.52
CA ALA A 416 -3.98 -12.85 1.73
C ALA A 416 -4.23 -11.34 1.76
N VAL A 417 -5.07 -10.81 0.86
CA VAL A 417 -5.46 -9.39 0.85
C VAL A 417 -6.16 -9.00 2.16
N ARG A 418 -7.04 -9.86 2.71
CA ARG A 418 -7.69 -9.58 4.00
C ARG A 418 -6.71 -9.45 5.15
N PHE A 419 -5.70 -10.31 5.20
CA PHE A 419 -4.67 -10.25 6.23
C PHE A 419 -3.64 -9.13 5.97
N TYR A 420 -3.49 -8.69 4.73
CA TYR A 420 -2.63 -7.55 4.37
C TYR A 420 -3.19 -6.21 4.86
N MET A 421 -4.51 -6.03 4.83
CA MET A 421 -5.12 -4.73 5.09
C MET A 421 -4.87 -4.17 6.50
N PRO A 422 -5.04 -4.92 7.62
CA PRO A 422 -4.96 -4.34 8.95
C PRO A 422 -3.60 -3.70 9.30
N PRO A 423 -2.44 -4.33 9.05
CA PRO A 423 -1.14 -3.71 9.32
C PRO A 423 -0.91 -2.42 8.53
N VAL A 424 -1.42 -2.33 7.30
CA VAL A 424 -1.28 -1.13 6.47
C VAL A 424 -2.26 -0.04 6.87
N LEU A 425 -3.49 -0.42 7.24
CA LEU A 425 -4.50 0.51 7.75
C LEU A 425 -4.06 1.15 9.05
N ILE A 426 -3.46 0.40 10.00
CA ILE A 426 -2.99 0.99 11.25
C ILE A 426 -1.87 2.00 11.00
N MET A 427 -0.94 1.72 10.07
CA MET A 427 0.10 2.68 9.70
C MET A 427 -0.50 3.95 9.09
N GLY A 428 -1.52 3.80 8.25
CA GLY A 428 -2.29 4.93 7.72
C GLY A 428 -2.99 5.72 8.83
N ILE A 429 -3.61 5.06 9.81
CA ILE A 429 -4.27 5.74 10.94
C ILE A 429 -3.24 6.49 11.81
N LEU A 430 -2.04 5.94 11.99
CA LEU A 430 -1.01 6.53 12.87
C LEU A 430 -0.21 7.66 12.23
N ALA A 431 -0.09 7.69 10.90
CA ALA A 431 0.81 8.63 10.22
C ALA A 431 0.29 9.18 8.89
N GLY A 432 -0.88 8.75 8.42
CA GLY A 432 -1.44 9.16 7.13
C GLY A 432 -1.79 10.64 7.10
N THR A 433 -1.35 11.32 6.05
CA THR A 433 -1.49 12.78 5.89
C THR A 433 -2.49 13.20 4.82
N SER A 434 -2.88 12.29 3.95
CA SER A 434 -3.76 12.52 2.81
C SER A 434 -4.74 11.35 2.67
N ALA A 435 -5.83 11.56 1.92
CA ALA A 435 -6.79 10.52 1.58
C ALA A 435 -6.30 9.60 0.44
N ASP A 436 -5.18 9.93 -0.23
CA ASP A 436 -4.57 9.05 -1.22
C ASP A 436 -3.98 7.81 -0.55
N PHE A 437 -4.42 6.64 -1.00
CA PHE A 437 -3.96 5.34 -0.51
C PHE A 437 -2.70 4.82 -1.22
N GLY A 438 -2.29 5.47 -2.31
CA GLY A 438 -1.05 5.19 -3.02
C GLY A 438 -1.10 3.97 -3.94
N VAL A 439 -0.10 3.90 -4.82
CA VAL A 439 -0.01 2.94 -5.94
C VAL A 439 0.16 1.49 -5.46
N MET A 440 0.90 1.25 -4.37
CA MET A 440 1.05 -0.09 -3.78
C MET A 440 -0.33 -0.67 -3.41
N ASN A 441 -1.09 0.06 -2.59
CA ASN A 441 -2.43 -0.37 -2.19
C ASN A 441 -3.37 -0.45 -3.38
N ALA A 442 -3.23 0.43 -4.38
CA ALA A 442 -3.99 0.34 -5.62
C ALA A 442 -3.81 -1.01 -6.32
N CYS A 443 -2.57 -1.50 -6.45
CA CYS A 443 -2.28 -2.81 -7.03
C CYS A 443 -2.84 -3.96 -6.18
N ILE A 444 -2.78 -3.88 -4.84
CA ILE A 444 -3.34 -4.91 -3.96
C ILE A 444 -4.88 -4.94 -4.02
N TYR A 445 -5.53 -3.78 -4.03
CA TYR A 445 -6.98 -3.68 -4.22
C TYR A 445 -7.40 -4.19 -5.60
N ALA A 446 -6.60 -3.92 -6.64
CA ALA A 446 -6.79 -4.46 -7.98
C ALA A 446 -6.68 -5.99 -8.04
N LEU A 447 -5.73 -6.61 -7.32
CA LEU A 447 -5.62 -8.07 -7.23
C LEU A 447 -6.93 -8.68 -6.75
N SER A 448 -7.51 -8.12 -5.69
CA SER A 448 -8.80 -8.61 -5.19
C SER A 448 -9.98 -8.33 -6.15
N ALA A 449 -9.96 -7.20 -6.87
CA ALA A 449 -11.01 -6.84 -7.82
C ALA A 449 -11.00 -7.73 -9.05
N ALA A 450 -9.81 -8.12 -9.52
CA ALA A 450 -9.61 -8.94 -10.71
C ALA A 450 -10.15 -10.37 -10.59
N ILE A 451 -10.16 -10.90 -9.36
CA ILE A 451 -10.49 -12.30 -9.04
C ILE A 451 -11.79 -12.45 -8.22
N ALA A 452 -12.49 -11.34 -7.96
CA ALA A 452 -13.77 -11.38 -7.29
C ALA A 452 -14.78 -12.15 -8.14
N ALA A 453 -15.50 -13.08 -7.52
CA ALA A 453 -16.62 -13.75 -8.18
C ALA A 453 -17.65 -12.72 -8.60
N ASP A 454 -18.13 -12.82 -9.83
CA ASP A 454 -19.42 -12.22 -10.16
C ASP A 454 -20.47 -12.91 -9.30
N ARG A 455 -21.20 -12.13 -8.49
CA ARG A 455 -22.45 -12.64 -7.91
C ARG A 455 -23.24 -13.17 -9.09
N PRO A 456 -23.68 -14.44 -9.11
CA PRO A 456 -24.62 -14.85 -10.13
C PRO A 456 -25.85 -13.95 -9.94
N ALA A 457 -26.12 -13.07 -10.92
CA ALA A 457 -27.48 -12.65 -11.16
C ALA A 457 -28.28 -13.94 -11.19
N HIS A 458 -29.30 -14.04 -10.32
CA HIS A 458 -30.12 -15.22 -10.08
C HIS A 458 -29.97 -16.25 -11.20
N ALA A 459 -29.31 -17.36 -10.90
CA ALA A 459 -29.30 -18.50 -11.79
C ALA A 459 -30.78 -18.87 -11.99
N GLU A 460 -31.36 -18.42 -13.11
CA GLU A 460 -32.61 -18.97 -13.61
C GLU A 460 -32.34 -20.46 -13.70
N SER A 461 -32.96 -21.18 -12.78
CA SER A 461 -32.97 -22.62 -12.73
C SER A 461 -33.54 -23.11 -14.06
N ARG A 462 -32.68 -23.41 -15.03
CA ARG A 462 -33.08 -24.22 -16.17
C ARG A 462 -33.59 -25.54 -15.60
N PRO A 463 -34.88 -25.89 -15.77
CA PRO A 463 -35.37 -27.18 -15.33
C PRO A 463 -34.64 -28.23 -16.16
N VAL A 464 -33.93 -29.14 -15.48
CA VAL A 464 -33.40 -30.34 -16.12
C VAL A 464 -34.61 -31.23 -16.41
N THR A 465 -35.16 -31.13 -17.62
CA THR A 465 -36.11 -32.10 -18.15
C THR A 465 -35.37 -33.43 -18.34
N ARG A 466 -35.47 -34.31 -17.35
CA ARG A 466 -35.12 -35.73 -17.49
C ARG A 466 -36.12 -36.38 -18.46
N HIS A 467 -35.77 -36.51 -19.73
CA HIS A 467 -36.43 -37.45 -20.62
C HIS A 467 -36.11 -38.87 -20.14
N ARG A 468 -37.09 -39.55 -19.54
CA ARG A 468 -37.11 -41.00 -19.39
C ARG A 468 -37.22 -41.63 -20.77
N GLN A 469 -36.26 -42.46 -21.18
CA GLN A 469 -36.46 -43.44 -22.23
C GLN A 469 -37.01 -44.75 -21.63
N PRO A 470 -37.93 -45.44 -22.33
CA PRO A 470 -38.57 -46.65 -21.82
C PRO A 470 -37.67 -47.88 -21.98
N VAL A 471 -37.68 -48.74 -20.97
CA VAL A 471 -37.01 -50.05 -20.95
C VAL A 471 -37.75 -50.99 -21.90
N GLY A 472 -37.10 -51.32 -23.02
CA GLY A 472 -37.54 -52.34 -23.96
C GLY A 472 -37.12 -53.74 -23.48
N VAL A 473 -38.13 -54.56 -23.18
CA VAL A 473 -38.04 -56.00 -22.95
C VAL A 473 -37.69 -56.71 -24.27
N ARG A 474 -36.74 -57.66 -24.27
CA ARG A 474 -36.87 -58.90 -25.05
C ARG A 474 -36.00 -60.06 -24.54
N ARG A 475 -36.68 -61.20 -24.42
CA ARG A 475 -36.25 -62.53 -23.99
C ARG A 475 -35.54 -63.29 -25.12
N THR A 476 -34.71 -64.26 -24.72
CA THR A 476 -34.45 -65.61 -25.30
C THR A 476 -34.26 -65.75 -26.82
N ALA A 477 -33.06 -66.18 -27.22
CA ALA A 477 -32.77 -67.53 -27.70
C ALA A 477 -31.25 -67.77 -27.65
#